data_AF-A0A932FK09-F1
#
_entry.id   AF-A0A932FK09-F1
#
_cell.length_a   1.000
_cell.length_b   1.000
_cell.length_c   1.000
_cell.angle_alpha   90.00
_cell.angle_beta   90.00
_cell.angle_gamma   90.00
#
_symmetry.space_group_name_H-M   'P 1'
#
loop_
_entity.id
_entity.type
_entity.pdbx_description
1 polymer ?
#
loop_
_entity_poly.entity_id
_entity_poly.type
_entity_poly.pdbx_seq_one_letter_code
_entity_poly.pdbx_strand_id
1 'polypeptide(L)'
;MRDAARRWRQRAASDHAAWVRERLAERYASETDLRTRLGLPVPPAGRPKRASPREASSVRGLHLADYPDLVLEWAWEGNADLDPARLAAGSHERVAWRCLLTAAHVWETKVADRTYHDSACPYHMGVRVHPAESLAAYFPWLALEWHPTRNALRPDQVTRASAREVVWRCEQGHEWSAPVYQRTLSGSGCPACYRLEAAARTKAGKTRARRDRDGAAMTKVVALHVLPTEGEAV
;
A
#
# COMPACT_ATOMS: atom_id res chain seq x y z
N MET A 1 13.19 -20.06 25.16
CA MET A 1 13.77 -20.09 23.79
C MET A 1 12.82 -19.55 22.70
N ARG A 2 11.59 -20.05 22.51
CA ARG A 2 10.65 -19.53 21.47
C ARG A 2 10.08 -18.13 21.74
N ASP A 3 9.92 -17.73 23.00
CA ASP A 3 9.49 -16.37 23.36
C ASP A 3 10.56 -15.29 23.17
N ALA A 4 11.84 -15.66 23.16
CA ALA A 4 12.93 -14.72 22.86
C ALA A 4 12.95 -14.39 21.36
N ALA A 5 12.69 -15.36 20.49
CA ALA A 5 12.57 -15.16 19.05
C ALA A 5 11.30 -14.38 18.64
N ARG A 6 10.17 -14.57 19.34
CA ARG A 6 8.93 -13.81 19.10
C ARG A 6 9.05 -12.35 19.56
N ARG A 7 9.72 -12.11 20.70
CA ARG A 7 10.04 -10.77 21.20
C ARG A 7 11.11 -10.06 20.37
N TRP A 8 12.11 -10.77 19.84
CA TRP A 8 13.11 -10.21 18.93
C TRP A 8 12.50 -9.83 17.57
N ARG A 9 11.60 -10.65 16.99
CA ARG A 9 10.87 -10.29 15.76
C ARG A 9 9.91 -9.12 15.96
N GLN A 10 9.23 -9.02 17.10
CA GLN A 10 8.38 -7.87 17.44
C GLN A 10 9.21 -6.60 17.73
N ARG A 11 10.39 -6.69 18.36
CA ARG A 11 11.30 -5.55 18.60
C ARG A 11 12.06 -5.10 17.35
N ALA A 12 12.61 -6.01 16.55
CA ALA A 12 13.27 -5.66 15.30
C ALA A 12 12.29 -5.06 14.27
N ALA A 13 11.04 -5.54 14.24
CA ALA A 13 9.96 -4.93 13.47
C ALA A 13 9.42 -3.63 14.10
N SER A 14 9.49 -3.44 15.43
CA SER A 14 9.08 -2.17 16.05
C SER A 14 10.12 -1.08 15.88
N ASP A 15 11.40 -1.39 16.02
CA ASP A 15 12.46 -0.38 16.10
C ASP A 15 12.90 0.06 14.70
N HIS A 16 12.96 -0.86 13.71
CA HIS A 16 13.18 -0.48 12.32
C HIS A 16 11.95 0.20 11.70
N ALA A 17 10.74 -0.27 11.99
CA ALA A 17 9.54 0.40 11.50
C ALA A 17 9.27 1.72 12.23
N ALA A 18 9.66 1.88 13.50
CA ALA A 18 9.60 3.15 14.21
C ALA A 18 10.61 4.14 13.63
N TRP A 19 11.86 3.70 13.43
CA TRP A 19 12.90 4.52 12.80
C TRP A 19 12.53 4.92 11.36
N VAL A 20 11.97 4.01 10.55
CA VAL A 20 11.46 4.33 9.21
C VAL A 20 10.26 5.27 9.29
N ARG A 21 9.32 5.09 10.23
CA ARG A 21 8.19 6.01 10.45
C ARG A 21 8.64 7.40 10.89
N GLU A 22 9.62 7.49 11.77
CA GLU A 22 10.18 8.74 12.28
C GLU A 22 10.95 9.48 11.19
N ARG A 23 11.79 8.76 10.43
CA ARG A 23 12.54 9.33 9.29
C ARG A 23 11.64 9.72 8.12
N LEU A 24 10.52 9.01 7.92
CA LEU A 24 9.47 9.40 6.98
C LEU A 24 8.63 10.56 7.53
N ALA A 25 8.36 10.62 8.83
CA ALA A 25 7.68 11.75 9.46
C ALA A 25 8.53 13.02 9.42
N GLU A 26 9.85 12.92 9.59
CA GLU A 26 10.82 14.00 9.36
C GLU A 26 10.85 14.43 7.89
N ARG A 27 10.83 13.46 6.94
CA ARG A 27 10.73 13.76 5.50
C ARG A 27 9.41 14.43 5.14
N TYR A 28 8.28 13.92 5.63
CA TYR A 28 6.95 14.51 5.46
C TYR A 28 6.81 15.86 6.17
N ALA A 29 7.42 16.05 7.35
CA ALA A 29 7.47 17.34 8.04
C ALA A 29 8.31 18.36 7.24
N SER A 30 9.40 17.91 6.62
CA SER A 30 10.22 18.76 5.73
C SER A 30 9.53 19.09 4.39
N GLU A 31 8.65 18.22 3.89
CA GLU A 31 7.85 18.41 2.67
C GLU A 31 6.55 19.21 2.93
N THR A 32 5.97 19.12 4.14
CA THR A 32 4.79 19.91 4.57
C THR A 32 5.12 21.40 4.72
N ASP A 33 6.41 21.73 4.82
CA ASP A 33 6.88 23.10 4.90
C ASP A 33 7.21 23.71 3.52
N LEU A 34 7.46 22.92 2.47
CA LEU A 34 7.79 23.47 1.13
C LEU A 34 6.60 24.13 0.43
N ARG A 35 5.39 23.53 0.48
CA ARG A 35 4.18 24.15 -0.09
C ARG A 35 3.73 25.38 0.70
N THR A 36 3.89 25.34 2.02
CA THR A 36 3.57 26.43 2.95
C THR A 36 4.56 27.59 2.80
N ARG A 37 5.87 27.32 2.75
CA ARG A 37 6.94 28.30 2.47
C ARG A 37 6.81 28.95 1.08
N LEU A 38 6.27 28.23 0.10
CA LEU A 38 6.10 28.71 -1.29
C LEU A 38 4.69 29.22 -1.60
N GLY A 39 3.77 29.25 -0.63
CA GLY A 39 2.40 29.74 -0.82
C GLY A 39 1.57 28.97 -1.85
N LEU A 40 1.87 27.69 -2.07
CA LEU A 40 1.18 26.88 -3.09
C LEU A 40 -0.15 26.35 -2.53
N PRO A 41 -1.27 26.46 -3.28
CA PRO A 41 -2.58 26.03 -2.81
C PRO A 41 -2.60 24.53 -2.52
N VAL A 42 -3.40 24.15 -1.52
CA VAL A 42 -3.70 22.75 -1.22
C VAL A 42 -4.26 22.11 -2.49
N PRO A 43 -3.70 20.98 -2.99
CA PRO A 43 -4.25 20.31 -4.16
C PRO A 43 -5.75 20.04 -3.93
N PRO A 44 -6.63 20.37 -4.89
CA PRO A 44 -8.06 20.19 -4.70
C PRO A 44 -8.37 18.74 -4.33
N ALA A 45 -9.20 18.55 -3.30
CA ALA A 45 -9.60 17.23 -2.87
C ALA A 45 -10.43 16.55 -3.96
N GLY A 46 -10.02 15.35 -4.36
CA GLY A 46 -10.70 14.53 -5.36
C GLY A 46 -9.95 14.41 -6.68
N ARG A 47 -10.38 13.44 -7.50
CA ARG A 47 -9.87 13.27 -8.87
C ARG A 47 -10.17 14.56 -9.65
N PRO A 48 -9.19 15.20 -10.31
CA PRO A 48 -9.49 16.33 -11.17
C PRO A 48 -10.56 15.90 -12.18
N LYS A 49 -11.64 16.68 -12.29
CA LYS A 49 -12.68 16.44 -13.31
C LYS A 49 -11.98 16.45 -14.67
N ARG A 50 -12.33 15.53 -15.56
CA ARG A 50 -11.86 15.58 -16.95
C ARG A 50 -12.14 16.98 -17.47
N ALA A 51 -11.12 17.66 -17.96
CA ALA A 51 -11.35 18.91 -18.66
C ALA A 51 -12.26 18.64 -19.87
N SER A 52 -13.10 19.62 -20.19
CA SER A 52 -13.92 19.56 -21.40
C SER A 52 -12.97 19.40 -22.59
N PRO A 53 -13.30 18.55 -23.59
CA PRO A 53 -12.47 18.41 -24.78
C PRO A 53 -12.20 19.79 -25.37
N ARG A 54 -10.94 20.05 -25.77
CA ARG A 54 -10.64 21.19 -26.63
C ARG A 54 -11.57 21.11 -27.84
N GLU A 55 -12.26 22.21 -28.18
CA GLU A 55 -13.02 22.27 -29.43
C GLU A 55 -12.09 21.81 -30.56
N ALA A 56 -12.55 20.82 -31.35
CA ALA A 56 -11.75 20.15 -32.35
C ALA A 56 -11.47 21.09 -33.54
N SER A 57 -10.60 22.08 -33.31
CA SER A 57 -10.01 22.90 -34.35
C SER A 57 -8.96 22.08 -35.10
N SER A 58 -8.84 22.31 -36.40
CA SER A 58 -7.81 21.67 -37.21
C SER A 58 -6.43 22.09 -36.71
N VAL A 59 -5.57 21.13 -36.38
CA VAL A 59 -4.18 21.38 -35.97
C VAL A 59 -3.20 21.38 -37.15
N ARG A 60 -3.73 21.36 -38.39
CA ARG A 60 -2.92 21.28 -39.61
C ARG A 60 -2.05 22.53 -39.76
N GLY A 61 -0.74 22.31 -39.88
CA GLY A 61 0.25 23.39 -40.02
C GLY A 61 0.73 23.98 -38.70
N LEU A 62 0.19 23.54 -37.57
CA LEU A 62 0.65 23.92 -36.23
C LEU A 62 1.73 22.94 -35.73
N HIS A 63 2.59 23.46 -34.88
CA HIS A 63 3.62 22.72 -34.17
C HIS A 63 3.26 22.61 -32.68
N LEU A 64 3.92 21.71 -31.96
CA LEU A 64 3.70 21.53 -30.52
C LEU A 64 3.99 22.82 -29.74
N ALA A 65 4.97 23.62 -30.19
CA ALA A 65 5.29 24.92 -29.58
C ALA A 65 4.13 25.93 -29.60
N ASP A 66 3.13 25.77 -30.48
CA ASP A 66 1.92 26.61 -30.52
C ASP A 66 0.93 26.29 -29.39
N TYR A 67 1.21 25.25 -28.59
CA TYR A 67 0.40 24.81 -27.45
C TYR A 67 1.19 24.97 -26.15
N PRO A 68 1.26 26.18 -25.56
CA PRO A 68 2.12 26.47 -24.42
C PRO A 68 1.80 25.62 -23.19
N ASP A 69 0.53 25.26 -22.98
CA ASP A 69 0.10 24.33 -21.94
C ASP A 69 0.69 22.92 -22.10
N LEU A 70 0.81 22.44 -23.34
CA LEU A 70 1.39 21.12 -23.62
C LEU A 70 2.92 21.16 -23.50
N VAL A 71 3.56 22.27 -23.91
CA VAL A 71 5.01 22.46 -23.74
C VAL A 71 5.40 22.46 -22.26
N LEU A 72 4.57 22.98 -21.37
CA LEU A 72 4.81 22.89 -19.92
C LEU A 72 4.86 21.43 -19.42
N GLU A 73 4.06 20.55 -20.02
CA GLU A 73 4.04 19.12 -19.72
C GLU A 73 5.14 18.33 -20.46
N TRP A 74 6.02 18.96 -21.23
CA TRP A 74 7.08 18.27 -21.95
C TRP A 74 8.16 17.71 -21.01
N ALA A 75 8.51 16.43 -21.17
CA ALA A 75 9.60 15.82 -20.41
C ALA A 75 10.95 16.02 -21.12
N TRP A 76 11.61 17.15 -20.86
CA TRP A 76 12.89 17.53 -21.48
C TRP A 76 13.98 16.45 -21.40
N GLU A 77 14.12 15.79 -20.25
CA GLU A 77 15.09 14.70 -20.07
C GLU A 77 14.79 13.46 -20.93
N GLY A 78 13.50 13.16 -21.14
CA GLY A 78 13.06 11.98 -21.88
C GLY A 78 12.98 12.17 -23.40
N ASN A 79 13.02 13.43 -23.86
CA ASN A 79 12.87 13.79 -25.27
C ASN A 79 14.05 14.65 -25.77
N ALA A 80 15.26 14.42 -25.27
CA ALA A 80 16.41 15.29 -25.51
C ALA A 80 16.72 15.53 -27.00
N ASP A 81 16.39 14.58 -27.88
CA ASP A 81 16.65 14.65 -29.32
C ASP A 81 15.50 15.29 -30.13
N LEU A 82 14.42 15.70 -29.47
CA LEU A 82 13.22 16.22 -30.12
C LEU A 82 13.02 17.71 -29.80
N ASP A 83 12.66 18.48 -30.83
CA ASP A 83 12.38 19.91 -30.73
C ASP A 83 10.87 20.17 -30.87
N PRO A 84 10.17 20.63 -29.81
CA PRO A 84 8.76 20.99 -29.87
C PRO A 84 8.40 22.02 -30.95
N ALA A 85 9.34 22.89 -31.35
CA ALA A 85 9.12 23.88 -32.41
C ALA A 85 9.08 23.27 -33.82
N ARG A 86 9.62 22.06 -33.98
CA ARG A 86 9.65 21.33 -35.26
C ARG A 86 8.71 20.14 -35.30
N LEU A 87 8.13 19.79 -34.16
CA LEU A 87 7.22 18.65 -34.03
C LEU A 87 5.79 19.06 -34.38
N ALA A 88 5.22 18.48 -35.42
CA ALA A 88 3.85 18.78 -35.84
C ALA A 88 2.83 18.45 -34.74
N ALA A 89 1.85 19.33 -34.52
CA ALA A 89 0.82 19.16 -33.48
C ALA A 89 -0.07 17.93 -33.69
N GLY A 90 -0.28 17.51 -34.95
CA GLY A 90 -1.00 16.29 -35.31
C GLY A 90 -0.12 15.04 -35.38
N SER A 91 1.13 15.09 -34.93
CA SER A 91 2.07 13.99 -35.07
C SER A 91 1.65 12.74 -34.27
N HIS A 92 1.89 11.57 -34.86
CA HIS A 92 1.74 10.28 -34.17
C HIS A 92 3.00 9.86 -33.40
N GLU A 93 4.04 10.70 -33.38
CA GLU A 93 5.25 10.49 -32.60
C GLU A 93 4.91 10.31 -31.12
N ARG A 94 5.49 9.28 -30.48
CA ARG A 94 5.28 9.01 -29.06
C ARG A 94 6.39 9.67 -28.28
N VAL A 95 6.02 10.59 -27.40
CA VAL A 95 6.95 11.40 -26.62
C VAL A 95 6.62 11.29 -25.14
N ALA A 96 7.62 11.57 -24.31
CA ALA A 96 7.48 11.59 -22.87
C ALA A 96 6.87 12.92 -22.39
N TRP A 97 5.91 12.82 -21.48
CA TRP A 97 5.21 13.92 -20.83
C TRP A 97 5.44 13.83 -19.33
N ARG A 98 5.58 14.98 -18.68
CA ARG A 98 5.80 15.12 -17.25
C ARG A 98 4.66 15.89 -16.63
N CYS A 99 4.14 15.40 -15.51
CA CYS A 99 2.97 15.98 -14.89
C CYS A 99 3.33 17.28 -14.18
N LEU A 100 2.55 18.33 -14.42
CA LEU A 100 2.69 19.61 -13.72
C LEU A 100 2.42 19.50 -12.21
N LEU A 101 1.52 18.59 -11.81
CA LEU A 101 1.16 18.42 -10.40
C LEU A 101 2.19 17.60 -9.62
N THR A 102 2.92 16.70 -10.29
CA THR A 102 3.86 15.78 -9.65
C THR A 102 4.97 15.41 -10.62
N ALA A 103 6.16 15.98 -10.38
CA ALA A 103 7.33 15.78 -11.23
C ALA A 103 7.72 14.32 -11.47
N ALA A 104 7.45 13.42 -10.52
CA ALA A 104 7.74 11.99 -10.64
C ALA A 104 6.80 11.25 -11.61
N HIS A 105 5.67 11.84 -11.98
CA HIS A 105 4.78 11.28 -12.99
C HIS A 105 5.30 11.62 -14.38
N VAL A 106 5.91 10.63 -15.01
CA VAL A 106 6.26 10.67 -16.43
C VAL A 106 5.46 9.60 -17.16
N TRP A 107 4.90 9.94 -18.32
CA TRP A 107 4.19 8.98 -19.16
C TRP A 107 4.43 9.26 -20.64
N GLU A 108 4.25 8.24 -21.47
CA GLU A 108 4.38 8.37 -22.91
C GLU A 108 3.01 8.27 -23.59
N THR A 109 2.77 9.17 -24.53
CA THR A 109 1.62 9.12 -25.45
C THR A 109 1.93 9.88 -26.73
N LYS A 110 1.07 9.77 -27.75
CA LYS A 110 1.26 10.50 -29.02
C LYS A 110 1.02 11.99 -28.83
N VAL A 111 1.71 12.82 -29.63
CA VAL A 111 1.45 14.28 -29.68
C VAL A 111 -0.01 14.57 -30.06
N ALA A 112 -0.53 13.88 -31.09
CA ALA A 112 -1.91 13.98 -31.52
C ALA A 112 -2.94 13.69 -30.39
N ASP A 113 -2.66 12.73 -29.50
CA ASP A 113 -3.57 12.40 -28.39
C ASP A 113 -3.64 13.53 -27.35
N ARG A 114 -2.61 14.40 -27.31
CA ARG A 114 -2.53 15.54 -26.40
C ARG A 114 -3.14 16.79 -27.00
N THR A 115 -3.03 16.97 -28.31
CA THR A 115 -3.60 18.11 -29.04
C THR A 115 -5.10 17.94 -29.33
N TYR A 116 -5.55 16.74 -29.70
CA TYR A 116 -6.96 16.47 -30.05
C TYR A 116 -7.82 15.95 -28.89
N HIS A 117 -7.23 15.19 -27.95
CA HIS A 117 -8.00 14.36 -27.01
C HIS A 117 -7.75 14.69 -25.54
N ASP A 118 -7.05 15.78 -25.27
CA ASP A 118 -6.74 16.30 -23.93
C ASP A 118 -6.31 15.19 -22.95
N SER A 119 -5.41 14.32 -23.42
CA SER A 119 -4.98 13.13 -22.67
C SER A 119 -4.11 13.52 -21.46
N ALA A 120 -4.72 13.75 -20.31
CA ALA A 120 -4.02 14.14 -19.09
C ALA A 120 -3.19 13.01 -18.43
N CYS A 121 -2.38 13.40 -17.45
CA CYS A 121 -1.57 12.49 -16.64
C CYS A 121 -2.36 11.24 -16.19
N PRO A 122 -1.93 10.02 -16.59
CA PRO A 122 -2.71 8.80 -16.41
C PRO A 122 -2.87 8.40 -14.93
N TYR A 123 -1.98 8.89 -14.07
CA TYR A 123 -2.04 8.68 -12.62
C TYR A 123 -3.20 9.46 -11.99
N HIS A 124 -3.33 10.75 -12.31
CA HIS A 124 -4.45 11.58 -11.85
C HIS A 124 -5.78 11.22 -12.53
N MET A 125 -5.71 10.73 -13.77
CA MET A 125 -6.87 10.17 -14.47
C MET A 125 -7.25 8.76 -13.95
N GLY A 126 -6.50 8.22 -12.98
CA GLY A 126 -6.68 6.90 -12.38
C GLY A 126 -6.75 5.76 -13.39
N VAL A 127 -6.07 5.94 -14.52
CA VAL A 127 -5.82 4.90 -15.53
C VAL A 127 -4.58 4.09 -15.13
N ARG A 128 -3.62 4.72 -14.44
CA ARG A 128 -2.43 4.08 -13.87
C ARG A 128 -2.36 4.30 -12.36
N VAL A 129 -1.77 3.34 -11.66
CA VAL A 129 -1.46 3.44 -10.23
C VAL A 129 -0.12 4.14 -10.06
N HIS A 130 -0.07 5.18 -9.23
CA HIS A 130 1.21 5.83 -8.91
C HIS A 130 2.13 4.79 -8.25
N PRO A 131 3.41 4.67 -8.66
CA PRO A 131 4.34 3.73 -8.03
C PRO A 131 4.39 3.86 -6.51
N ALA A 132 4.47 5.08 -5.99
CA ALA A 132 4.42 5.39 -4.56
C ALA A 132 3.08 5.03 -3.89
N GLU A 133 1.95 4.98 -4.62
CA GLU A 133 0.63 4.61 -4.10
C GLU A 133 0.23 3.15 -4.29
N SER A 134 1.13 2.37 -4.90
CA SER A 134 0.90 0.95 -5.14
C SER A 134 0.91 0.13 -3.84
N LEU A 135 0.23 -1.01 -3.86
CA LEU A 135 0.28 -1.98 -2.77
C LEU A 135 1.73 -2.44 -2.52
N ALA A 136 2.49 -2.68 -3.58
CA ALA A 136 3.90 -3.09 -3.47
C ALA A 136 4.77 -2.05 -2.76
N ALA A 137 4.53 -0.75 -3.01
CA ALA A 137 5.30 0.31 -2.39
C ALA A 137 4.92 0.53 -0.92
N TYR A 138 3.62 0.53 -0.59
CA TYR A 138 3.15 0.79 0.77
C TYR A 138 3.24 -0.45 1.70
N PHE A 139 3.00 -1.65 1.15
CA PHE A 139 2.90 -2.90 1.90
C PHE A 139 3.70 -4.03 1.22
N PRO A 140 5.04 -3.92 1.16
CA PRO A 140 5.88 -4.91 0.47
C PRO A 140 5.73 -6.33 1.04
N TRP A 141 5.42 -6.47 2.34
CA TRP A 141 5.14 -7.78 2.95
C TRP A 141 3.81 -8.39 2.48
N LEU A 142 2.79 -7.58 2.18
CA LEU A 142 1.53 -8.08 1.61
C LEU A 142 1.71 -8.49 0.15
N ALA A 143 2.62 -7.86 -0.59
CA ALA A 143 2.94 -8.28 -1.95
C ALA A 143 3.51 -9.70 -2.01
N LEU A 144 4.17 -10.19 -0.94
CA LEU A 144 4.62 -11.58 -0.82
C LEU A 144 3.47 -12.57 -0.70
N GLU A 145 2.32 -12.11 -0.18
CA GLU A 145 1.10 -12.91 -0.10
C GLU A 145 0.27 -12.84 -1.38
N TRP A 146 0.73 -12.14 -2.42
CA TRP A 146 0.03 -12.13 -3.71
C TRP A 146 0.13 -13.49 -4.38
N HIS A 147 -0.99 -14.02 -4.87
CA HIS A 147 -0.94 -15.30 -5.57
C HIS A 147 -0.12 -15.17 -6.87
N PRO A 148 0.89 -16.03 -7.11
CA PRO A 148 1.86 -15.84 -8.20
C PRO A 148 1.25 -15.91 -9.61
N THR A 149 0.21 -16.73 -9.81
CA THR A 149 -0.33 -17.04 -11.15
C THR A 149 -1.84 -16.84 -11.31
N ARG A 150 -2.58 -16.47 -10.26
CA ARG A 150 -4.06 -16.43 -10.29
C ARG A 150 -4.63 -15.02 -10.37
N ASN A 151 -3.76 -14.01 -10.53
CA ASN A 151 -4.15 -12.62 -10.68
C ASN A 151 -3.62 -12.09 -12.01
N ALA A 152 -4.47 -11.45 -12.80
CA ALA A 152 -4.05 -10.77 -14.02
C ALA A 152 -3.22 -9.51 -13.74
N LEU A 153 -3.36 -8.94 -12.54
CA LEU A 153 -2.68 -7.73 -12.09
C LEU A 153 -1.55 -8.08 -11.13
N ARG A 154 -0.51 -7.24 -11.15
CA ARG A 154 0.61 -7.28 -10.21
C ARG A 154 0.37 -6.34 -9.02
N PRO A 155 1.02 -6.56 -7.86
CA PRO A 155 0.90 -5.71 -6.68
C PRO A 155 1.26 -4.22 -6.91
N ASP A 156 2.13 -3.93 -7.86
CA ASP A 156 2.50 -2.55 -8.24
C ASP A 156 1.45 -1.87 -9.15
N GLN A 157 0.47 -2.63 -9.64
CA GLN A 157 -0.60 -2.17 -10.54
C GLN A 157 -1.95 -1.95 -9.81
N VAL A 158 -1.96 -2.07 -8.48
CA VAL A 158 -3.13 -1.83 -7.63
C VAL A 158 -2.77 -0.85 -6.52
N THR A 159 -3.66 0.09 -6.20
CA THR A 159 -3.47 0.97 -5.04
C THR A 159 -3.76 0.23 -3.74
N ARG A 160 -3.19 0.69 -2.63
CA ARG A 160 -3.48 0.13 -1.30
C ARG A 160 -4.96 0.15 -0.93
N ALA A 161 -5.74 1.10 -1.45
CA ALA A 161 -7.17 1.26 -1.17
C ALA A 161 -8.08 0.60 -2.22
N SER A 162 -7.53 -0.23 -3.11
CA SER A 162 -8.31 -0.80 -4.21
C SER A 162 -9.39 -1.75 -3.71
N ALA A 163 -10.61 -1.61 -4.26
CA ALA A 163 -11.72 -2.53 -4.08
C ALA A 163 -11.61 -3.80 -4.95
N ARG A 164 -10.56 -3.93 -5.75
CA ARG A 164 -10.35 -5.12 -6.60
C ARG A 164 -10.15 -6.35 -5.74
N GLU A 165 -10.98 -7.35 -5.98
CA GLU A 165 -10.84 -8.69 -5.42
C GLU A 165 -9.72 -9.44 -6.12
N VAL A 166 -8.78 -9.98 -5.34
CA VAL A 166 -7.62 -10.74 -5.83
C VAL A 166 -7.42 -11.98 -4.97
N VAL A 167 -6.71 -12.95 -5.53
CA VAL A 167 -6.34 -14.18 -4.82
C VAL A 167 -5.06 -13.93 -4.03
N TRP A 168 -5.09 -14.22 -2.74
CA TRP A 168 -3.97 -14.18 -1.81
C TRP A 168 -3.52 -15.61 -1.51
N ARG A 169 -2.23 -15.77 -1.20
CA ARG A 169 -1.64 -17.02 -0.72
C ARG A 169 -0.67 -16.73 0.41
N CYS A 170 -0.93 -17.25 1.61
CA CYS A 170 -0.03 -17.06 2.74
C CYS A 170 1.18 -18.01 2.65
N GLU A 171 2.16 -17.81 3.52
CA GLU A 171 3.36 -18.66 3.61
C GLU A 171 3.05 -20.14 3.89
N GLN A 172 1.91 -20.42 4.53
CA GLN A 172 1.46 -21.80 4.80
C GLN A 172 0.75 -22.44 3.59
N GLY A 173 0.69 -21.74 2.45
CA GLY A 173 0.09 -22.24 1.21
C GLY A 173 -1.44 -22.14 1.15
N HIS A 174 -2.10 -21.58 2.17
CA HIS A 174 -3.55 -21.36 2.10
C HIS A 174 -3.86 -20.25 1.10
N GLU A 175 -4.85 -20.49 0.24
CA GLU A 175 -5.33 -19.52 -0.75
C GLU A 175 -6.70 -18.99 -0.35
N TRP A 176 -6.94 -17.70 -0.57
CA TRP A 176 -8.25 -17.09 -0.38
C TRP A 176 -8.42 -15.83 -1.21
N SER A 177 -9.66 -15.50 -1.57
CA SER A 177 -10.00 -14.26 -2.25
C SER A 177 -10.34 -13.16 -1.23
N ALA A 178 -9.82 -11.96 -1.45
CA ALA A 178 -10.22 -10.77 -0.71
C ALA A 178 -9.85 -9.49 -1.48
N PRO A 179 -10.60 -8.39 -1.32
CA PRO A 179 -10.22 -7.11 -1.89
C PRO A 179 -8.99 -6.50 -1.21
N VAL A 180 -8.18 -5.75 -1.97
CA VAL A 180 -6.91 -5.18 -1.49
C VAL A 180 -7.09 -4.30 -0.25
N TYR A 181 -8.12 -3.44 -0.24
CA TYR A 181 -8.37 -2.56 0.91
C TYR A 181 -8.66 -3.31 2.21
N GLN A 182 -9.24 -4.51 2.16
CA GLN A 182 -9.49 -5.31 3.37
C GLN A 182 -8.19 -5.83 3.99
N ARG A 183 -7.17 -6.11 3.18
CA ARG A 183 -5.86 -6.53 3.67
C ARG A 183 -5.06 -5.36 4.25
N THR A 184 -5.19 -4.17 3.66
CA THR A 184 -4.39 -2.99 4.00
C THR A 184 -5.03 -2.08 5.04
N LEU A 185 -6.29 -1.68 4.85
CA LEU A 185 -7.01 -0.72 5.71
C LEU A 185 -7.71 -1.41 6.88
N SER A 186 -8.31 -2.57 6.63
CA SER A 186 -8.99 -3.35 7.67
C SER A 186 -8.06 -4.33 8.40
N GLY A 187 -6.86 -4.58 7.86
CA GLY A 187 -5.86 -5.46 8.48
C GLY A 187 -6.26 -6.94 8.52
N SER A 188 -7.15 -7.39 7.63
CA SER A 188 -7.54 -8.81 7.56
C SER A 188 -6.36 -9.69 7.10
N GLY A 189 -6.36 -10.95 7.54
CA GLY A 189 -5.33 -11.95 7.20
C GLY A 189 -5.92 -13.25 6.70
N CYS A 190 -5.09 -14.29 6.63
CA CYS A 190 -5.51 -15.62 6.18
C CYS A 190 -6.61 -16.22 7.07
N PRO A 191 -7.82 -16.51 6.55
CA PRO A 191 -8.91 -17.08 7.35
C PRO A 191 -8.60 -18.48 7.90
N ALA A 192 -7.82 -19.28 7.16
CA ALA A 192 -7.39 -20.60 7.60
C ALA A 192 -6.42 -20.51 8.79
N CYS A 193 -5.38 -19.66 8.68
CA CYS A 193 -4.44 -19.43 9.78
C CYS A 193 -5.16 -18.90 11.02
N TYR A 194 -6.07 -17.94 10.85
CA TYR A 194 -6.86 -17.40 11.96
C TYR A 194 -7.67 -18.48 12.69
N ARG A 195 -8.35 -19.37 11.96
CA ARG A 195 -9.10 -20.49 12.55
C ARG A 195 -8.20 -21.48 13.30
N LEU A 196 -7.05 -21.81 12.72
CA LEU A 196 -6.08 -22.70 13.36
C LEU A 196 -5.53 -22.10 14.65
N GLU A 197 -5.19 -20.81 14.65
CA GLU A 197 -4.73 -20.09 15.84
C GLU A 197 -5.82 -19.98 16.90
N ALA A 198 -7.06 -19.67 16.50
CA ALA A 198 -8.20 -19.60 17.41
C ALA A 198 -8.45 -20.96 18.09
N ALA A 199 -8.45 -22.05 17.32
CA ALA A 199 -8.61 -23.40 17.87
C ALA A 199 -7.48 -23.78 18.84
N ALA A 200 -6.23 -23.40 18.53
CA ALA A 200 -5.09 -23.62 19.40
C ALA A 200 -5.23 -22.86 20.73
N ARG A 201 -5.69 -21.60 20.69
CA ARG A 201 -5.97 -20.78 21.89
C ARG A 201 -7.05 -21.41 22.76
N THR A 202 -8.15 -21.89 22.16
CA THR A 202 -9.23 -22.56 22.90
C THR A 202 -8.74 -23.84 23.58
N LYS A 203 -7.94 -24.66 22.88
CA LYS A 203 -7.33 -25.87 23.46
C LYS A 203 -6.41 -25.52 24.64
N ALA A 204 -5.54 -24.54 24.49
CA ALA A 204 -4.65 -24.08 25.55
C ALA A 204 -5.44 -23.59 26.79
N GLY A 205 -6.53 -22.84 26.59
CA GLY A 205 -7.42 -22.41 27.67
C GLY A 205 -8.05 -23.59 28.42
N LYS A 206 -8.53 -24.61 27.70
CA LYS A 206 -9.08 -25.84 28.31
C LYS A 206 -8.02 -26.61 29.09
N THR A 207 -6.80 -26.75 28.55
CA THR A 207 -5.70 -27.42 29.24
C THR A 207 -5.31 -26.71 30.54
N ARG A 208 -5.27 -25.37 30.54
CA ARG A 208 -5.02 -24.58 31.75
C ARG A 208 -6.12 -24.78 32.79
N ALA A 209 -7.38 -24.65 32.38
CA ALA A 209 -8.53 -24.84 33.28
C ALA A 209 -8.58 -26.26 33.91
N ARG A 210 -8.18 -27.29 33.15
CA ARG A 210 -8.05 -28.65 33.69
C ARG A 210 -6.94 -28.75 34.72
N ARG A 211 -5.74 -28.22 34.43
CA ARG A 211 -4.61 -28.20 35.38
C ARG A 211 -4.96 -27.46 36.66
N ASP A 212 -5.65 -26.32 36.56
CA ASP A 212 -6.07 -25.54 37.72
C ASP A 212 -7.06 -26.34 38.60
N ARG A 213 -7.98 -27.10 37.97
CA ARG A 213 -8.93 -27.97 38.67
C ARG A 213 -8.26 -29.18 39.32
N ASP A 214 -7.38 -29.85 38.58
CA ASP A 214 -6.63 -31.01 39.06
C ASP A 214 -5.70 -30.60 40.21
N GLY A 215 -5.05 -29.43 40.11
CA GLY A 215 -4.26 -28.83 41.18
C GLY A 215 -5.09 -28.50 42.42
N ALA A 216 -6.25 -27.86 42.26
CA ALA A 216 -7.16 -27.58 43.37
C ALA A 216 -7.67 -28.87 44.06
N ALA A 217 -7.93 -29.92 43.29
CA ALA A 217 -8.31 -31.22 43.83
C ALA A 217 -7.16 -31.86 44.63
N MET A 218 -5.92 -31.80 44.14
CA MET A 218 -4.74 -32.29 44.88
C MET A 218 -4.51 -31.51 46.17
N THR A 219 -4.61 -30.17 46.15
CA THR A 219 -4.49 -29.35 47.38
C THR A 219 -5.55 -29.72 48.42
N LYS A 220 -6.78 -30.04 47.98
CA LYS A 220 -7.86 -30.48 48.88
C LYS A 220 -7.59 -31.86 49.49
N VAL A 221 -7.02 -32.79 48.72
CA VAL A 221 -6.65 -34.13 49.20
C VAL A 221 -5.51 -34.04 50.22
N VAL A 222 -4.50 -33.20 49.97
CA VAL A 222 -3.39 -32.98 50.91
C VAL A 222 -3.89 -32.35 52.21
N ALA A 223 -4.79 -31.37 52.15
CA ALA A 223 -5.38 -30.75 53.34
C ALA A 223 -6.22 -31.73 54.19
N LEU A 224 -6.80 -32.77 53.59
CA LEU A 224 -7.55 -33.81 54.31
C LEU A 224 -6.67 -34.87 54.99
N HIS A 225 -5.39 -34.99 54.61
CA HIS A 225 -4.45 -35.97 55.18
C HIS A 225 -3.47 -35.38 56.21
N VAL A 226 -3.51 -34.06 56.46
CA VAL A 226 -2.84 -33.47 57.62
C VAL A 226 -3.73 -33.70 58.84
N LEU A 227 -3.62 -34.90 59.43
CA LEU A 227 -4.20 -35.16 60.74
C LEU A 227 -3.43 -34.34 61.79
N PRO A 228 -4.11 -33.68 62.74
CA PRO A 228 -3.43 -33.05 63.87
C PRO A 228 -2.73 -34.16 64.66
N THR A 229 -1.41 -34.08 64.77
CA THR A 229 -0.67 -34.90 65.74
C THR A 229 -1.03 -34.37 67.12
N GLU A 230 -1.92 -35.08 67.80
CA GLU A 230 -2.19 -34.87 69.22
C GLU A 230 -0.92 -35.14 70.04
N GLY A 231 -0.60 -34.23 70.94
CA GLY A 231 0.48 -34.33 71.93
C GLY A 231 0.81 -32.92 72.45
N GLU A 232 0.82 -32.60 73.74
CA GLU A 232 0.76 -33.39 74.97
C GLU A 232 0.07 -32.53 76.04
N ALA A 233 -0.67 -33.20 76.92
CA ALA A 233 -1.17 -32.67 78.17
C ALA A 233 -0.01 -32.42 79.14
N VAL A 234 -0.01 -31.27 79.82
CA VAL A 234 0.20 -31.10 81.28
C VAL A 234 -0.49 -29.81 81.72
#